data_AF-A0A7C4W5J4-F1
#
_entry.id   AF-A0A7C4W5J4-F1
#
_cell.length_a   1.000
_cell.length_b   1.000
_cell.length_c   1.000
_cell.angle_alpha   90.00
_cell.angle_beta   90.00
_cell.angle_gamma   90.00
#
_symmetry.space_group_name_H-M   'P 1'
#
loop_
_entity.id
_entity.type
_entity.pdbx_description
1 polymer ?
#
loop_
_entity_poly.entity_id
_entity_poly.type
_entity_poly.pdbx_seq_one_letter_code
_entity_poly.pdbx_strand_id
1 'polypeptide(L)'
;EIIETARLSEEGSIELVRSHAMVIQLGEYRIAIAKPPFSDGVEVTIVRPIVKLTLEDYKLSKKLMERLKNKAEGILIAGPPGSGKTTFASSLAEFYSSQGKIVKTLESPRDLQVGPEITQYGPLEGDFEKTAELLLLVRPDYTIFDEIRKSRDFQVFADMRLAGVGMVGVVHASDPVDAIQRFIGRLELGMIPNVIDTVIFIKDGEIKKVYELNIVVRVPSGMTSLDLARPVIEVRDFETGKLEYEIYTYGEENIIVPVSEVERYLKDSMKLIEEKLIERFRLYDPNAEVEIVSPGKAIVRIDKSILPKIIGRKGETINRIEHELGISIDLMPLKSKEYKEVEYKYIEKSKTIEFVVPSQYSGAKVNVYVGRGYLSTVTIGKNGRIKFLKNSELGRMIVRALEEGSDIKLYIED
;
A
#
# COMPACT_ATOMS: atom_id res chain seq x y z
N GLU A 1 55.89 -3.45 -7.00
CA GLU A 1 55.32 -3.59 -5.65
C GLU A 1 53.79 -3.69 -5.67
N ILE A 2 52.96 -2.65 -5.48
CA ILE A 2 51.48 -2.82 -5.35
C ILE A 2 50.85 -3.72 -6.44
N ILE A 3 51.14 -3.46 -7.71
CA ILE A 3 50.60 -4.24 -8.84
C ILE A 3 51.09 -5.70 -8.81
N GLU A 4 52.33 -5.90 -8.38
CA GLU A 4 52.96 -7.21 -8.30
C GLU A 4 52.41 -8.01 -7.12
N THR A 5 52.27 -7.39 -5.96
CA THR A 5 51.58 -7.95 -4.78
C THR A 5 50.14 -8.33 -5.12
N ALA A 6 49.41 -7.48 -5.85
CA ALA A 6 48.04 -7.77 -6.26
C ALA A 6 47.92 -8.94 -7.25
N ARG A 7 48.98 -9.25 -8.01
CA ARG A 7 49.00 -10.41 -8.93
C ARG A 7 49.41 -11.71 -8.24
N LEU A 8 50.22 -11.61 -7.19
CA LEU A 8 50.79 -12.76 -6.47
C LEU A 8 49.96 -13.15 -5.23
N SER A 9 49.18 -12.23 -4.68
CA SER A 9 48.32 -12.47 -3.52
C SER A 9 47.04 -13.20 -3.92
N GLU A 10 46.62 -14.19 -3.12
CA GLU A 10 45.30 -14.83 -3.24
C GLU A 10 44.15 -13.85 -2.94
N GLU A 11 44.42 -12.80 -2.16
CA GLU A 11 43.47 -11.74 -1.81
C GLU A 11 43.59 -10.50 -2.73
N GLY A 12 44.45 -10.57 -3.75
CA GLY A 12 44.66 -9.50 -4.73
C GLY A 12 43.80 -9.69 -5.96
N SER A 13 43.05 -8.67 -6.37
CA SER A 13 42.36 -8.66 -7.65
C SER A 13 42.45 -7.29 -8.33
N ILE A 14 42.69 -7.31 -9.64
CA ILE A 14 42.72 -6.10 -10.47
C ILE A 14 41.34 -5.93 -11.09
N GLU A 15 40.55 -4.99 -10.56
CA GLU A 15 39.16 -4.79 -10.96
C GLU A 15 39.03 -4.03 -12.28
N LEU A 16 39.90 -3.04 -12.48
CA LEU A 16 39.87 -2.19 -13.67
C LEU A 16 41.28 -1.90 -14.12
N VAL A 17 41.51 -2.13 -15.42
CA VAL A 17 42.69 -1.63 -16.13
C VAL A 17 42.21 -0.85 -17.34
N ARG A 18 42.57 0.43 -17.37
CA ARG A 18 42.40 1.32 -18.52
C ARG A 18 43.72 2.02 -18.80
N SER A 19 43.80 2.64 -19.97
CA SER A 19 44.96 3.44 -20.35
C SER A 19 45.20 4.51 -19.28
N HIS A 20 46.30 4.38 -18.53
CA HIS A 20 46.73 5.30 -17.46
C HIS A 20 45.86 5.35 -16.18
N ALA A 21 44.94 4.40 -15.99
CA ALA A 21 44.14 4.27 -14.76
C ALA A 21 43.98 2.80 -14.34
N MET A 22 44.07 2.51 -13.04
CA MET A 22 43.92 1.17 -12.50
C MET A 22 43.19 1.19 -11.16
N VAL A 23 42.29 0.24 -10.94
CA VAL A 23 41.66 -0.02 -9.63
C VAL A 23 42.00 -1.44 -9.22
N ILE A 24 42.51 -1.58 -8.00
CA ILE A 24 42.98 -2.83 -7.40
C ILE A 24 42.28 -3.01 -6.06
N GLN A 25 41.74 -4.18 -5.81
CA GLN A 25 41.32 -4.63 -4.49
C GLN A 25 42.43 -5.54 -3.93
N LEU A 26 42.99 -5.20 -2.76
CA LEU A 26 44.05 -5.96 -2.12
C LEU A 26 43.70 -6.20 -0.64
N GLY A 27 43.17 -7.38 -0.33
CA GLY A 27 42.56 -7.66 0.97
C GLY A 27 41.45 -6.65 1.27
N GLU A 28 41.54 -5.95 2.40
CA GLU A 28 40.59 -4.90 2.79
C GLU A 28 40.84 -3.56 2.06
N TYR A 29 41.96 -3.39 1.36
CA TYR A 29 42.33 -2.11 0.78
C TYR A 29 41.83 -1.96 -0.66
N ARG A 30 41.10 -0.86 -0.92
CA ARG A 30 40.81 -0.40 -2.28
C ARG A 30 41.87 0.59 -2.71
N ILE A 31 42.55 0.29 -3.81
CA ILE A 31 43.67 1.08 -4.32
C ILE A 31 43.31 1.61 -5.72
N ALA A 32 43.23 2.92 -5.88
CA ALA A 32 43.09 3.58 -7.17
C ALA A 32 44.43 4.20 -7.58
N ILE A 33 44.84 3.98 -8.83
CA ILE A 33 46.09 4.48 -9.40
C ILE A 33 45.76 5.26 -10.67
N ALA A 34 46.15 6.53 -10.73
CA ALA A 34 46.02 7.40 -11.91
C ALA A 34 47.40 7.89 -12.35
N LYS A 35 47.62 7.99 -13.67
CA LYS A 35 48.89 8.44 -14.26
C LYS A 35 48.66 9.39 -15.45
N PRO A 36 49.63 10.27 -15.79
CA PRO A 36 49.55 11.06 -17.02
C PRO A 36 49.47 10.18 -18.27
N PRO A 37 48.73 10.59 -19.32
CA PRO A 37 48.01 11.86 -19.46
C PRO A 37 46.57 11.85 -18.89
N PHE A 38 46.12 10.80 -18.20
CA PHE A 38 44.77 10.76 -17.59
C PHE A 38 44.66 11.70 -16.37
N SER A 39 45.76 11.86 -15.63
CA SER A 39 45.91 12.79 -14.51
C SER A 39 47.12 13.71 -14.72
N ASP A 40 47.15 14.85 -14.02
CA ASP A 40 48.27 15.81 -14.11
C ASP A 40 49.58 15.27 -13.54
N GLY A 41 49.50 14.26 -12.67
CA GLY A 41 50.63 13.57 -12.04
C GLY A 41 50.30 12.12 -11.70
N VAL A 42 51.27 11.39 -11.16
CA VAL A 42 51.02 10.03 -10.66
C VAL A 42 50.34 10.14 -9.30
N GLU A 43 49.13 9.59 -9.19
CA GLU A 43 48.36 9.54 -7.95
C GLU A 43 48.08 8.09 -7.55
N VAL A 44 48.20 7.80 -6.26
CA VAL A 44 47.83 6.51 -5.67
C VAL A 44 46.96 6.79 -4.44
N THR A 45 45.69 6.41 -4.51
CA THR A 45 44.73 6.53 -3.40
C THR A 45 44.52 5.15 -2.80
N ILE A 46 44.76 4.99 -1.50
CA ILE A 46 44.54 3.73 -0.78
C ILE A 46 43.49 3.98 0.31
N VAL A 47 42.37 3.28 0.22
CA VAL A 47 41.25 3.39 1.16
C VAL A 47 41.07 2.07 1.88
N ARG A 48 41.01 2.11 3.22
CA ARG A 48 40.60 0.97 4.05
C ARG A 48 39.18 1.24 4.57
N PRO A 49 38.24 0.29 4.45
CA PRO A 49 36.96 0.36 5.14
C PRO A 49 37.18 0.47 6.65
N ILE A 50 36.50 1.42 7.29
CA ILE A 50 36.72 1.75 8.71
C ILE A 50 35.78 0.93 9.62
N VAL A 51 34.62 0.52 9.12
CA VAL A 51 33.57 -0.11 9.94
C VAL A 51 32.82 -1.19 9.15
N LYS A 52 32.78 -2.41 9.70
CA LYS A 52 31.90 -3.48 9.26
C LYS A 52 30.68 -3.51 10.19
N LEU A 53 29.49 -3.33 9.63
CA LEU A 53 28.24 -3.35 10.40
C LEU A 53 27.61 -4.73 10.34
N THR A 54 27.08 -5.18 11.47
CA THR A 54 26.22 -6.36 11.56
C THR A 54 24.75 -5.96 11.37
N LEU A 55 23.87 -6.93 11.12
CA LEU A 55 22.44 -6.63 10.96
C LEU A 55 21.82 -6.10 12.26
N GLU A 56 22.35 -6.53 13.40
CA GLU A 56 21.97 -6.10 14.75
C GLU A 56 22.23 -4.61 14.99
N ASP A 57 23.28 -4.05 14.39
CA ASP A 57 23.65 -2.64 14.54
C ASP A 57 22.57 -1.69 13.97
N TYR A 58 21.78 -2.15 13.00
CA TYR A 58 20.68 -1.41 12.41
C TYR A 58 19.42 -1.36 13.30
N LYS A 59 19.42 -2.07 14.45
CA LYS A 59 18.33 -2.07 15.44
C LYS A 59 16.95 -2.32 14.83
N LEU A 60 16.86 -3.34 13.99
CA LEU A 60 15.64 -3.70 13.28
C LEU A 60 14.50 -4.04 14.24
N SER A 61 13.26 -3.74 13.82
CA SER A 61 12.08 -4.17 14.56
C SER A 61 12.06 -5.71 14.63
N LYS A 62 11.50 -6.28 15.71
CA LYS A 62 11.34 -7.75 15.81
C LYS A 62 10.55 -8.30 14.63
N LYS A 63 9.54 -7.54 14.19
CA LYS A 63 8.70 -7.86 13.02
C LYS A 63 9.53 -7.95 11.74
N LEU A 64 10.44 -7.01 11.51
CA LEU A 64 11.31 -7.01 10.33
C LEU A 64 12.36 -8.12 10.40
N MET A 65 12.98 -8.35 11.57
CA MET A 65 13.91 -9.47 11.75
C MET A 65 13.26 -10.82 11.46
N GLU A 66 12.03 -11.02 11.94
CA GLU A 66 11.28 -12.26 11.69
C GLU A 66 10.93 -12.42 10.21
N ARG A 67 10.57 -11.32 9.53
CA ARG A 67 10.32 -11.32 8.09
C ARG A 67 11.57 -11.69 7.29
N LEU A 68 12.70 -11.05 7.56
CA LEU A 68 13.98 -11.34 6.90
C LEU A 68 14.39 -12.79 7.13
N LYS A 69 14.19 -13.32 8.33
CA LYS A 69 14.56 -14.71 8.66
C LYS A 69 13.73 -15.77 7.93
N ASN A 70 12.41 -15.56 7.80
CA ASN A 70 11.49 -16.66 7.49
C ASN A 70 10.62 -16.47 6.25
N LYS A 71 10.53 -15.27 5.68
CA LYS A 71 9.55 -14.95 4.63
C LYS A 71 10.10 -14.17 3.45
N ALA A 72 11.08 -13.30 3.67
CA ALA A 72 11.59 -12.42 2.64
C ALA A 72 12.55 -13.19 1.72
N GLU A 73 12.14 -13.34 0.46
CA GLU A 73 12.92 -14.08 -0.55
C GLU A 73 13.24 -13.18 -1.75
N GLY A 74 12.45 -12.14 -2.02
CA GLY A 74 12.72 -11.11 -3.03
C GLY A 74 12.88 -9.75 -2.35
N ILE A 75 14.11 -9.39 -2.02
CA ILE A 75 14.43 -8.16 -1.27
C ILE A 75 15.11 -7.16 -2.21
N LEU A 76 14.58 -5.95 -2.26
CA LEU A 76 15.29 -4.81 -2.86
C LEU A 76 15.80 -3.87 -1.79
N ILE A 77 17.08 -3.54 -1.84
CA ILE A 77 17.71 -2.50 -1.02
C ILE A 77 17.83 -1.25 -1.90
N ALA A 78 17.03 -0.24 -1.59
CA ALA A 78 16.90 0.99 -2.35
C ALA A 78 17.48 2.20 -1.59
N GLY A 79 17.85 3.26 -2.30
CA GLY A 79 18.40 4.48 -1.70
C GLY A 79 19.43 5.22 -2.57
N PRO A 80 19.69 6.50 -2.28
CA PRO A 80 20.59 7.34 -3.08
C PRO A 80 22.04 6.81 -3.03
N PRO A 81 22.91 7.16 -4.00
CA PRO A 81 24.34 6.83 -3.92
C PRO A 81 24.96 7.25 -2.58
N GLY A 82 25.87 6.43 -2.04
CA GLY A 82 26.52 6.70 -0.76
C GLY A 82 25.64 6.49 0.49
N SER A 83 24.41 5.99 0.37
CA SER A 83 23.51 5.84 1.52
C SER A 83 23.81 4.67 2.47
N GLY A 84 24.79 3.81 2.16
CA GLY A 84 25.11 2.61 2.96
C GLY A 84 24.40 1.32 2.52
N LYS A 85 23.85 1.27 1.30
CA LYS A 85 23.16 0.07 0.77
C LYS A 85 24.04 -1.16 0.71
N THR A 86 25.23 -1.05 0.10
CA THR A 86 26.18 -2.16 -0.03
C THR A 86 26.64 -2.66 1.33
N THR A 87 26.79 -1.76 2.31
CA THR A 87 27.09 -2.12 3.71
C THR A 87 25.95 -2.94 4.33
N PHE A 88 24.69 -2.53 4.16
CA PHE A 88 23.54 -3.31 4.64
C PHE A 88 23.35 -4.63 3.86
N ALA A 89 23.62 -4.64 2.56
CA ALA A 89 23.59 -5.85 1.76
C ALA A 89 24.64 -6.87 2.25
N SER A 90 25.83 -6.39 2.59
CA SER A 90 26.91 -7.20 3.18
C SER A 90 26.47 -7.77 4.54
N SER A 91 25.91 -6.94 5.42
CA SER A 91 25.46 -7.39 6.75
C SER A 91 24.32 -8.41 6.66
N LEU A 92 23.41 -8.24 5.70
CA LEU A 92 22.34 -9.19 5.43
C LEU A 92 22.86 -10.52 4.85
N ALA A 93 23.88 -10.46 3.99
CA ALA A 93 24.54 -11.63 3.45
C ALA A 93 25.18 -12.48 4.57
N GLU A 94 25.91 -11.83 5.47
CA GLU A 94 26.54 -12.48 6.62
C GLU A 94 25.51 -13.02 7.62
N PHE A 95 24.42 -12.28 7.84
CA PHE A 95 23.31 -12.77 8.65
C PHE A 95 22.75 -14.08 8.10
N TYR A 96 22.46 -14.17 6.80
CA TYR A 96 21.99 -15.42 6.20
C TYR A 96 23.04 -16.53 6.27
N SER A 97 24.30 -16.22 5.98
CA SER A 97 25.40 -17.17 6.09
C SER A 97 25.55 -17.73 7.51
N SER A 98 25.43 -16.88 8.54
CA SER A 98 25.48 -17.27 9.95
C SER A 98 24.34 -18.21 10.37
N GLN A 99 23.23 -18.22 9.61
CA GLN A 99 22.12 -19.16 9.79
C GLN A 99 22.32 -20.49 9.05
N GLY A 100 23.49 -20.70 8.45
CA GLY A 100 23.81 -21.90 7.67
C GLY A 100 23.23 -21.87 6.25
N LYS A 101 22.83 -20.70 5.74
CA LYS A 101 22.38 -20.55 4.34
C LYS A 101 23.58 -20.45 3.40
N ILE A 102 23.47 -21.05 2.22
CA ILE A 102 24.46 -20.91 1.16
C ILE A 102 24.24 -19.56 0.47
N VAL A 103 25.12 -18.60 0.74
CA VAL A 103 25.05 -17.25 0.18
C VAL A 103 26.13 -17.05 -0.89
N LYS A 104 25.74 -16.44 -2.01
CA LYS A 104 26.63 -16.04 -3.12
C LYS A 104 26.37 -14.59 -3.48
N THR A 105 27.29 -13.95 -4.19
CA THR A 105 27.10 -12.58 -4.68
C THR A 105 27.30 -12.47 -6.19
N LEU A 106 26.62 -11.50 -6.80
CA LEU A 106 26.82 -11.02 -8.17
C LEU A 106 27.19 -9.54 -8.05
N GLU A 107 28.41 -9.19 -8.42
CA GLU A 107 28.90 -7.81 -8.29
C GLU A 107 30.05 -7.51 -9.27
N SER A 108 30.15 -6.25 -9.69
CA SER A 108 31.25 -5.77 -10.50
C SER A 108 31.31 -4.25 -10.41
N PRO A 109 32.24 -3.65 -9.66
CA PRO A 109 33.34 -4.26 -8.90
C PRO A 109 32.90 -5.07 -7.65
N ARG A 110 33.87 -5.72 -6.97
CA ARG A 110 33.62 -6.49 -5.73
C ARG A 110 33.60 -5.55 -4.52
N ASP A 111 32.47 -4.88 -4.32
CA ASP A 111 32.29 -3.84 -3.30
C ASP A 111 31.73 -4.39 -1.97
N LEU A 112 31.10 -5.56 -1.97
CA LEU A 112 30.58 -6.19 -0.76
C LEU A 112 31.71 -6.62 0.18
N GLN A 113 31.55 -6.33 1.47
CA GLN A 113 32.50 -6.67 2.52
C GLN A 113 31.98 -7.86 3.33
N VAL A 114 32.25 -9.05 2.82
CA VAL A 114 31.73 -10.30 3.36
C VAL A 114 32.84 -11.25 3.80
N GLY A 115 32.52 -12.15 4.73
CA GLY A 115 33.42 -13.21 5.18
C GLY A 115 33.78 -14.23 4.08
N PRO A 116 34.87 -14.99 4.27
CA PRO A 116 35.38 -15.95 3.27
C PRO A 116 34.41 -17.09 2.94
N GLU A 117 33.40 -17.33 3.79
CA GLU A 117 32.34 -18.30 3.56
C GLU A 117 31.36 -17.89 2.44
N ILE A 118 31.31 -16.59 2.10
CA ILE A 118 30.46 -16.05 1.03
C ILE A 118 31.30 -15.88 -0.23
N THR A 119 30.96 -16.63 -1.28
CA THR A 119 31.71 -16.58 -2.53
C THR A 119 31.20 -15.47 -3.44
N GLN A 120 32.12 -14.62 -3.92
CA GLN A 120 31.80 -13.46 -4.76
C GLN A 120 32.02 -13.72 -6.25
N TYR A 121 30.97 -13.56 -7.06
CA TYR A 121 31.02 -13.77 -8.51
C TYR A 121 30.96 -12.44 -9.26
N GLY A 122 31.89 -12.29 -10.20
CA GLY A 122 31.81 -11.25 -11.23
C GLY A 122 31.10 -11.77 -12.48
N PRO A 123 30.90 -10.90 -13.48
CA PRO A 123 30.23 -11.25 -14.73
C PRO A 123 31.09 -12.21 -15.54
N LEU A 124 30.64 -13.46 -15.68
CA LEU A 124 31.26 -14.50 -16.48
C LEU A 124 31.25 -14.09 -17.96
N GLU A 125 32.43 -14.02 -18.56
CA GLU A 125 32.62 -13.51 -19.93
C GLU A 125 32.02 -12.10 -20.13
N GLY A 126 31.96 -11.30 -19.06
CA GLY A 126 31.38 -9.96 -19.09
C GLY A 126 29.85 -9.90 -19.05
N ASP A 127 29.17 -11.03 -18.78
CA ASP A 127 27.71 -11.09 -18.64
C ASP A 127 27.27 -11.73 -17.30
N PHE A 128 26.39 -11.02 -16.58
CA PHE A 128 25.79 -11.55 -15.35
C PHE A 128 24.77 -12.65 -15.64
N GLU A 129 24.16 -12.67 -16.82
CA GLU A 129 23.21 -13.71 -17.23
C GLU A 129 23.87 -15.10 -17.21
N LYS A 130 25.07 -15.21 -17.80
CA LYS A 130 25.89 -16.44 -17.76
C LYS A 130 26.30 -16.84 -16.34
N THR A 131 26.53 -15.85 -15.49
CA THR A 131 26.88 -16.10 -14.08
C THR A 131 25.67 -16.65 -13.34
N ALA A 132 24.48 -16.09 -13.60
CA ALA A 132 23.23 -16.56 -13.05
C ALA A 132 22.88 -17.97 -13.52
N GLU A 133 23.06 -18.29 -14.82
CA GLU A 133 22.89 -19.66 -15.35
C GLU A 133 23.74 -20.68 -14.59
N LEU A 134 25.00 -20.35 -14.30
CA LEU A 134 25.86 -21.18 -13.45
C LEU A 134 25.32 -21.30 -12.03
N LEU A 135 24.91 -20.18 -11.41
CA LEU A 135 24.38 -20.19 -10.04
C LEU A 135 23.07 -20.98 -9.94
N LEU A 136 22.25 -21.03 -10.98
CA LEU A 136 21.04 -21.87 -11.04
C LEU A 136 21.36 -23.37 -10.98
N LEU A 137 22.55 -23.79 -11.43
CA LEU A 137 23.04 -25.16 -11.27
C LEU A 137 23.55 -25.42 -9.85
N VAL A 138 24.17 -24.42 -9.22
CA VAL A 138 24.67 -24.49 -7.84
C VAL A 138 23.53 -24.45 -6.81
N ARG A 139 22.43 -23.75 -7.12
CA ARG A 139 21.25 -23.54 -6.27
C ARG A 139 21.59 -22.99 -4.88
N PRO A 140 22.18 -21.79 -4.78
CA PRO A 140 22.36 -21.15 -3.49
C PRO A 140 21.00 -20.85 -2.84
N ASP A 141 20.97 -20.75 -1.50
CA ASP A 141 19.78 -20.29 -0.78
C ASP A 141 19.51 -18.81 -1.08
N TYR A 142 20.57 -17.98 -1.06
CA TYR A 142 20.49 -16.55 -1.38
C TYR A 142 21.59 -16.08 -2.31
N THR A 143 21.26 -15.16 -3.21
CA THR A 143 22.20 -14.41 -4.03
C THR A 143 22.02 -12.91 -3.82
N ILE A 144 23.12 -12.24 -3.45
CA ILE A 144 23.18 -10.78 -3.33
C ILE A 144 23.63 -10.21 -4.66
N PHE A 145 22.78 -9.46 -5.34
CA PHE A 145 23.13 -8.75 -6.56
C PHE A 145 23.40 -7.29 -6.22
N ASP A 146 24.68 -6.95 -6.05
CA ASP A 146 25.08 -5.56 -5.82
C ASP A 146 25.02 -4.81 -7.15
N GLU A 147 24.34 -3.66 -7.11
CA GLU A 147 24.24 -2.72 -8.22
C GLU A 147 23.45 -3.19 -9.46
N ILE A 148 22.14 -3.38 -9.32
CA ILE A 148 21.23 -3.62 -10.45
C ILE A 148 20.96 -2.30 -11.19
N ARG A 149 21.43 -2.20 -12.46
CA ARG A 149 21.35 -0.95 -13.24
C ARG A 149 20.71 -1.11 -14.61
N LYS A 150 21.09 -2.14 -15.35
CA LYS A 150 20.68 -2.34 -16.75
C LYS A 150 19.43 -3.20 -16.80
N SER A 151 18.67 -3.09 -17.89
CA SER A 151 17.46 -3.90 -18.10
C SER A 151 17.70 -5.41 -17.97
N ARG A 152 18.87 -5.90 -18.40
CA ARG A 152 19.25 -7.32 -18.25
C ARG A 152 19.42 -7.72 -16.79
N ASP A 153 20.01 -6.86 -15.96
CA ASP A 153 20.24 -7.14 -14.54
C ASP A 153 18.90 -7.37 -13.80
N PHE A 154 17.87 -6.58 -14.14
CA PHE A 154 16.51 -6.76 -13.61
C PHE A 154 15.90 -8.11 -14.02
N GLN A 155 16.19 -8.55 -15.25
CA GLN A 155 15.71 -9.83 -15.77
C GLN A 155 16.43 -11.00 -15.08
N VAL A 156 17.76 -10.92 -14.94
CA VAL A 156 18.55 -11.88 -14.17
C VAL A 156 18.03 -12.01 -12.73
N PHE A 157 17.74 -10.88 -12.07
CA PHE A 157 17.15 -10.89 -10.73
C PHE A 157 15.82 -11.66 -10.71
N ALA A 158 14.95 -11.39 -11.67
CA ALA A 158 13.65 -12.04 -11.77
C ALA A 158 13.77 -13.54 -12.05
N ASP A 159 14.61 -13.93 -13.01
CA ASP A 159 14.79 -15.33 -13.41
C ASP A 159 15.35 -16.17 -12.27
N MET A 160 16.37 -15.66 -11.56
CA MET A 160 16.90 -16.33 -10.37
C MET A 160 15.83 -16.48 -9.28
N ARG A 161 15.03 -15.43 -9.06
CA ARG A 161 14.00 -15.45 -8.05
C ARG A 161 12.87 -16.42 -8.37
N LEU A 162 12.43 -16.46 -9.63
CA LEU A 162 11.40 -17.39 -10.13
C LEU A 162 11.88 -18.84 -10.13
N ALA A 163 13.19 -19.07 -10.24
CA ALA A 163 13.80 -20.39 -10.07
C ALA A 163 13.90 -20.84 -8.60
N GLY A 164 13.47 -20.00 -7.65
CA GLY A 164 13.41 -20.31 -6.21
C GLY A 164 14.65 -19.90 -5.41
N VAL A 165 15.58 -19.16 -6.01
CA VAL A 165 16.72 -18.58 -5.27
C VAL A 165 16.26 -17.32 -4.54
N GLY A 166 16.60 -17.17 -3.26
CA GLY A 166 16.40 -15.93 -2.54
C GLY A 166 17.28 -14.83 -3.11
N MET A 167 16.71 -13.69 -3.47
CA MET A 167 17.43 -12.59 -4.11
C MET A 167 17.44 -11.34 -3.23
N VAL A 168 18.62 -10.74 -3.08
CA VAL A 168 18.81 -9.43 -2.46
C VAL A 168 19.44 -8.50 -3.48
N GLY A 169 18.68 -7.53 -3.99
CA GLY A 169 19.10 -6.66 -5.08
C GLY A 169 19.36 -5.24 -4.60
N VAL A 170 20.51 -4.67 -4.91
CA VAL A 170 20.82 -3.28 -4.56
C VAL A 170 20.51 -2.37 -5.73
N VAL A 171 19.63 -1.38 -5.52
CA VAL A 171 19.18 -0.44 -6.54
C VAL A 171 19.39 1.00 -6.07
N HIS A 172 19.96 1.84 -6.94
CA HIS A 172 19.97 3.28 -6.68
C HIS A 172 18.61 3.88 -6.97
N ALA A 173 17.98 4.47 -5.97
CA ALA A 173 16.67 5.11 -6.10
C ALA A 173 16.57 6.30 -5.16
N SER A 174 15.95 7.39 -5.61
CA SER A 174 15.68 8.56 -4.77
C SER A 174 14.52 8.29 -3.84
N ASP A 175 13.51 7.55 -4.34
CA ASP A 175 12.37 7.09 -3.57
C ASP A 175 12.25 5.55 -3.61
N PRO A 176 11.72 4.93 -2.54
CA PRO A 176 11.55 3.47 -2.49
C PRO A 176 10.65 2.92 -3.59
N VAL A 177 9.65 3.68 -4.02
CA VAL A 177 8.71 3.25 -5.07
C VAL A 177 9.37 3.20 -6.45
N ASP A 178 10.36 4.06 -6.72
CA ASP A 178 11.13 4.07 -7.97
C ASP A 178 11.87 2.73 -8.17
N ALA A 179 12.30 2.09 -7.08
CA ALA A 179 12.95 0.80 -7.14
C ALA A 179 12.01 -0.28 -7.70
N ILE A 180 10.73 -0.24 -7.30
CA ILE A 180 9.67 -1.13 -7.81
C ILE A 180 9.36 -0.78 -9.27
N GLN A 181 9.28 0.51 -9.60
CA GLN A 181 8.96 0.98 -10.95
C GLN A 181 9.93 0.44 -12.00
N ARG A 182 11.20 0.21 -11.64
CA ARG A 182 12.18 -0.40 -12.55
C ARG A 182 11.87 -1.84 -12.93
N PHE A 183 10.99 -2.55 -12.24
CA PHE A 183 10.53 -3.87 -12.65
C PHE A 183 9.26 -3.82 -13.49
N ILE A 184 8.51 -2.72 -13.41
CA ILE A 184 7.30 -2.50 -14.20
C ILE A 184 7.66 -2.40 -15.69
N GLY A 185 6.93 -3.13 -16.54
CA GLY A 185 7.18 -3.19 -17.98
C GLY A 185 8.32 -4.14 -18.39
N ARG A 186 9.10 -4.63 -17.43
CA ARG A 186 10.04 -5.75 -17.63
C ARG A 186 9.42 -7.08 -17.21
N LEU A 187 8.55 -7.04 -16.20
CA LEU A 187 7.76 -8.16 -15.73
C LEU A 187 6.27 -7.88 -15.92
N GLU A 188 5.51 -8.96 -16.06
CA GLU A 188 4.07 -8.89 -15.91
C GLU A 188 3.72 -8.43 -14.50
N LEU A 189 2.76 -7.51 -14.39
CA LEU A 189 2.38 -6.90 -13.13
C LEU A 189 2.07 -7.95 -12.04
N GLY A 190 1.37 -9.03 -12.43
CA GLY A 190 1.02 -10.12 -11.52
C GLY A 190 2.21 -10.87 -10.92
N MET A 191 3.38 -10.83 -11.56
CA MET A 191 4.59 -11.53 -11.12
C MET A 191 5.43 -10.69 -10.15
N ILE A 192 5.26 -9.37 -10.13
CA ILE A 192 6.12 -8.47 -9.35
C ILE A 192 6.16 -8.86 -7.87
N PRO A 193 5.04 -9.12 -7.16
CA PRO A 193 5.10 -9.48 -5.74
C PRO A 193 5.75 -10.84 -5.46
N ASN A 194 5.81 -11.74 -6.45
CA ASN A 194 6.53 -13.01 -6.33
C ASN A 194 8.05 -12.82 -6.51
N VAL A 195 8.44 -11.81 -7.29
CA VAL A 195 9.84 -11.47 -7.52
C VAL A 195 10.38 -10.52 -6.45
N ILE A 196 9.56 -9.59 -5.97
CA ILE A 196 9.90 -8.58 -4.97
C ILE A 196 8.77 -8.53 -3.97
N ASP A 197 9.03 -9.09 -2.79
CA ASP A 197 8.07 -9.06 -1.69
C ASP A 197 8.41 -7.97 -0.66
N THR A 198 9.68 -7.56 -0.58
CA THR A 198 10.19 -6.59 0.41
C THR A 198 11.06 -5.53 -0.26
N VAL A 199 10.83 -4.26 0.06
CA VAL A 199 11.71 -3.14 -0.33
C VAL A 199 12.20 -2.42 0.92
N ILE A 200 13.51 -2.33 1.10
CA ILE A 200 14.16 -1.66 2.24
C ILE A 200 14.85 -0.41 1.72
N PHE A 201 14.41 0.74 2.21
CA PHE A 201 14.97 2.03 1.81
C PHE A 201 15.99 2.53 2.84
N ILE A 202 17.21 2.76 2.37
CA ILE A 202 18.35 3.17 3.19
C ILE A 202 18.79 4.57 2.80
N LYS A 203 18.88 5.43 3.80
CA LYS A 203 19.38 6.80 3.68
C LYS A 203 20.23 7.14 4.91
N ASP A 204 21.38 7.76 4.67
CA ASP A 204 22.30 8.20 5.73
C ASP A 204 22.73 7.05 6.66
N GLY A 205 22.92 5.84 6.11
CA GLY A 205 23.33 4.65 6.87
C GLY A 205 22.20 3.98 7.67
N GLU A 206 20.96 4.46 7.58
CA GLU A 206 19.83 3.94 8.36
C GLU A 206 18.68 3.49 7.46
N ILE A 207 17.90 2.52 7.93
CA ILE A 207 16.64 2.15 7.29
C ILE A 207 15.60 3.23 7.61
N LYS A 208 15.12 3.92 6.58
CA LYS A 208 14.08 4.96 6.73
C LYS A 208 12.68 4.45 6.44
N LYS A 209 12.55 3.43 5.59
CA LYS A 209 11.26 2.89 5.16
C LYS A 209 11.41 1.42 4.77
N VAL A 210 10.40 0.63 5.05
CA VAL A 210 10.27 -0.73 4.51
C VAL A 210 8.88 -0.86 3.90
N TYR A 211 8.81 -1.35 2.67
CA TYR A 211 7.56 -1.72 2.03
C TYR A 211 7.43 -3.23 1.90
N GLU A 212 6.19 -3.68 2.04
CA GLU A 212 5.76 -4.99 1.60
C GLU A 212 4.84 -4.85 0.38
N LEU A 213 4.98 -5.77 -0.56
CA LEU A 213 4.17 -5.83 -1.77
C LEU A 213 3.23 -7.03 -1.67
N ASN A 214 1.94 -6.81 -1.97
CA ASN A 214 0.94 -7.87 -2.04
C ASN A 214 0.06 -7.67 -3.27
N ILE A 215 -0.36 -8.76 -3.91
CA ILE A 215 -1.34 -8.70 -4.98
C ILE A 215 -2.74 -9.00 -4.45
N VAL A 216 -3.71 -8.18 -4.85
CA VAL A 216 -5.13 -8.36 -4.54
C VAL A 216 -5.98 -8.08 -5.77
N VAL A 217 -7.16 -8.68 -5.86
CA VAL A 217 -8.15 -8.34 -6.90
C VAL A 217 -9.23 -7.49 -6.26
N ARG A 218 -9.27 -6.20 -6.60
CA ARG A 218 -10.29 -5.26 -6.12
C ARG A 218 -10.45 -4.07 -7.08
N VAL A 219 -11.39 -3.18 -6.77
CA VAL A 219 -11.50 -1.88 -7.44
C VAL A 219 -10.39 -0.97 -6.92
N PRO A 220 -9.55 -0.38 -7.79
CA PRO A 220 -8.49 0.55 -7.37
C PRO A 220 -9.05 1.82 -6.73
N SER A 221 -8.22 2.49 -5.92
CA SER A 221 -8.52 3.79 -5.34
C SER A 221 -8.79 4.82 -6.44
N GLY A 222 -9.90 5.54 -6.32
CA GLY A 222 -10.34 6.55 -7.30
C GLY A 222 -11.29 6.02 -8.37
N MET A 223 -11.62 4.72 -8.38
CA MET A 223 -12.62 4.12 -9.26
C MET A 223 -13.87 3.68 -8.49
N THR A 224 -15.05 3.81 -9.11
CA THR A 224 -16.35 3.53 -8.45
C THR A 224 -17.13 2.36 -9.03
N SER A 225 -16.81 1.89 -10.25
CA SER A 225 -17.53 0.77 -10.86
C SER A 225 -16.91 -0.59 -10.53
N LEU A 226 -17.74 -1.54 -10.09
CA LEU A 226 -17.33 -2.91 -9.74
C LEU A 226 -16.84 -3.72 -10.95
N ASP A 227 -17.29 -3.37 -12.16
CA ASP A 227 -16.81 -3.97 -13.41
C ASP A 227 -15.34 -3.62 -13.72
N LEU A 228 -14.73 -2.73 -12.92
CA LEU A 228 -13.32 -2.33 -13.03
C LEU A 228 -12.40 -3.14 -12.12
N ALA A 229 -12.91 -4.14 -11.38
CA ALA A 229 -12.10 -4.99 -10.51
C ALA A 229 -10.98 -5.66 -11.32
N ARG A 230 -9.74 -5.46 -10.86
CA ARG A 230 -8.54 -5.93 -11.55
C ARG A 230 -7.46 -6.31 -10.54
N PRO A 231 -6.41 -7.02 -10.96
CA PRO A 231 -5.22 -7.20 -10.14
C PRO A 231 -4.59 -5.84 -9.80
N VAL A 232 -4.38 -5.60 -8.51
CA VAL A 232 -3.73 -4.41 -7.97
C VAL A 232 -2.59 -4.89 -7.06
N ILE A 233 -1.40 -4.36 -7.27
CA ILE A 233 -0.31 -4.50 -6.31
C ILE A 233 -0.49 -3.40 -5.26
N GLU A 234 -0.62 -3.81 -4.02
CA GLU A 234 -0.61 -2.94 -2.87
C GLU A 234 0.82 -2.80 -2.35
N VAL A 235 1.30 -1.56 -2.29
CA VAL A 235 2.57 -1.21 -1.65
C VAL A 235 2.24 -0.61 -0.28
N ARG A 236 2.50 -1.40 0.77
CA ARG A 236 2.18 -1.05 2.16
C ARG A 236 3.43 -0.77 2.95
N ASP A 237 3.39 0.25 3.80
CA ASP A 237 4.41 0.45 4.83
C ASP A 237 4.41 -0.77 5.75
N PHE A 238 5.55 -1.46 5.83
CA PHE A 238 5.64 -2.73 6.51
C PHE A 238 5.46 -2.60 8.03
N GLU A 239 5.89 -1.49 8.63
CA GLU A 239 5.80 -1.30 10.08
C GLU A 239 4.36 -0.98 10.51
N THR A 240 3.68 -0.10 9.79
CA THR A 240 2.33 0.40 10.10
C THR A 240 1.20 -0.35 9.42
N GLY A 241 1.47 -1.08 8.33
CA GLY A 241 0.47 -1.73 7.47
C GLY A 241 -0.31 -0.78 6.57
N LYS A 242 0.01 0.52 6.58
CA LYS A 242 -0.69 1.56 5.81
C LYS A 242 -0.44 1.35 4.32
N LEU A 243 -1.51 1.34 3.53
CA LEU A 243 -1.41 1.38 2.07
C LEU A 243 -0.98 2.77 1.61
N GLU A 244 0.16 2.85 0.93
CA GLU A 244 0.70 4.14 0.46
C GLU A 244 0.60 4.28 -1.06
N TYR A 245 0.80 3.19 -1.80
CA TYR A 245 0.67 3.17 -3.25
C TYR A 245 -0.11 1.95 -3.74
N GLU A 246 -0.78 2.13 -4.87
CA GLU A 246 -1.37 1.07 -5.67
C GLU A 246 -0.72 1.05 -7.05
N ILE A 247 -0.44 -0.14 -7.56
CA ILE A 247 0.07 -0.32 -8.91
C ILE A 247 -0.89 -1.20 -9.68
N TYR A 248 -1.40 -0.70 -10.79
CA TYR A 248 -2.35 -1.43 -11.63
C TYR A 248 -2.27 -0.98 -13.09
N THR A 249 -2.79 -1.82 -13.97
CA THR A 249 -2.87 -1.51 -15.40
C THR A 249 -4.11 -0.67 -15.67
N TYR A 250 -3.94 0.44 -16.37
CA TYR A 250 -5.00 1.31 -16.86
C TYR A 250 -4.84 1.50 -18.38
N GLY A 251 -5.79 1.00 -19.15
CA GLY A 251 -5.61 0.86 -20.60
C GLY A 251 -4.51 -0.15 -20.90
N GLU A 252 -3.46 0.29 -21.59
CA GLU A 252 -2.27 -0.51 -21.93
C GLU A 252 -1.04 -0.15 -21.06
N GLU A 253 -1.18 0.81 -20.15
CA GLU A 253 -0.08 1.30 -19.32
C GLU A 253 -0.21 0.84 -17.87
N ASN A 254 0.93 0.57 -17.25
CA ASN A 254 1.00 0.31 -15.81
C ASN A 254 1.25 1.63 -15.09
N ILE A 255 0.37 1.99 -14.17
CA ILE A 255 0.46 3.24 -13.40
C ILE A 255 0.71 2.95 -11.92
N ILE A 256 1.45 3.84 -11.28
CA ILE A 256 1.66 3.86 -9.83
C ILE A 256 0.88 5.04 -9.28
N VAL A 257 -0.01 4.77 -8.32
CA VAL A 257 -0.94 5.75 -7.79
C VAL A 257 -0.71 5.92 -6.28
N PRO A 258 -0.29 7.11 -5.81
CA PRO A 258 -0.22 7.40 -4.38
C PRO A 258 -1.63 7.51 -3.80
N VAL A 259 -1.97 6.65 -2.84
CA VAL A 259 -3.34 6.59 -2.27
C VAL A 259 -3.70 7.90 -1.59
N SER A 260 -2.74 8.53 -0.90
CA SER A 260 -2.96 9.82 -0.22
C SER A 260 -3.28 10.98 -1.17
N GLU A 261 -2.83 10.93 -2.42
CA GLU A 261 -3.16 11.95 -3.43
C GLU A 261 -4.57 11.74 -3.97
N VAL A 262 -4.97 10.49 -4.19
CA VAL A 262 -6.35 10.15 -4.58
C VAL A 262 -7.32 10.56 -3.50
N GLU A 263 -7.04 10.23 -2.24
CA GLU A 263 -7.87 10.64 -1.11
C GLU A 263 -8.00 12.17 -1.03
N ARG A 264 -6.92 12.90 -1.25
CA ARG A 264 -6.93 14.37 -1.27
C ARG A 264 -7.79 14.92 -2.41
N TYR A 265 -7.59 14.41 -3.63
CA TYR A 265 -8.38 14.82 -4.80
C TYR A 265 -9.87 14.54 -4.60
N LEU A 266 -10.23 13.36 -4.07
CA LEU A 266 -11.61 13.03 -3.74
C LEU A 266 -12.18 13.99 -2.70
N LYS A 267 -11.40 14.34 -1.67
CA LYS A 267 -11.81 15.31 -0.64
C LYS A 267 -12.06 16.70 -1.22
N ASP A 268 -11.15 17.18 -2.08
CA ASP A 268 -11.25 18.49 -2.73
C ASP A 268 -12.43 18.54 -3.70
N SER A 269 -12.65 17.47 -4.47
CA SER A 269 -13.80 17.30 -5.35
C SER A 269 -15.12 17.28 -4.57
N MET A 270 -15.20 16.51 -3.50
CA MET A 270 -16.37 16.46 -2.63
C MET A 270 -16.69 17.82 -2.01
N LYS A 271 -15.67 18.58 -1.58
CA LYS A 271 -15.85 19.93 -1.05
C LYS A 271 -16.41 20.90 -2.09
N LEU A 272 -15.93 20.83 -3.34
CA LEU A 272 -16.45 21.66 -4.43
C LEU A 272 -17.92 21.32 -4.76
N ILE A 273 -18.27 20.03 -4.73
CA ILE A 273 -19.65 19.58 -4.93
C ILE A 273 -20.54 20.06 -3.77
N GLU A 274 -20.05 19.97 -2.54
CA GLU A 274 -20.73 20.47 -1.35
C GLU A 274 -21.02 21.97 -1.46
N GLU A 275 -20.02 22.78 -1.84
CA GLU A 275 -20.18 24.23 -2.04
C GLU A 275 -21.25 24.54 -3.10
N LYS A 276 -21.21 23.86 -4.26
CA LYS A 276 -22.22 24.01 -5.32
C LYS A 276 -23.63 23.61 -4.87
N LEU A 277 -23.76 22.53 -4.11
CA LEU A 277 -25.04 22.09 -3.56
C LEU A 277 -25.56 23.12 -2.55
N ILE A 278 -24.72 23.61 -1.64
CA ILE A 278 -25.08 24.64 -0.67
C ILE A 278 -25.57 25.90 -1.39
N GLU A 279 -24.83 26.39 -2.38
CA GLU A 279 -25.24 27.55 -3.18
C GLU A 279 -26.60 27.31 -3.86
N ARG A 280 -26.77 26.15 -4.48
CA ARG A 280 -28.00 25.82 -5.22
C ARG A 280 -29.22 25.69 -4.31
N PHE A 281 -29.07 25.03 -3.16
CA PHE A 281 -30.18 24.74 -2.24
C PHE A 281 -30.49 25.91 -1.31
N ARG A 282 -29.52 26.79 -1.00
CA ARG A 282 -29.77 28.04 -0.26
C ARG A 282 -30.63 29.05 -1.03
N LEU A 283 -30.72 28.93 -2.35
CA LEU A 283 -31.69 29.70 -3.15
C LEU A 283 -33.15 29.32 -2.83
N TYR A 284 -33.38 28.09 -2.34
CA TYR A 284 -34.70 27.61 -1.97
C TYR A 284 -34.94 27.68 -0.46
N ASP A 285 -33.94 27.30 0.34
CA ASP A 285 -33.98 27.28 1.79
C ASP A 285 -32.65 27.81 2.38
N PRO A 286 -32.64 29.01 2.98
CA PRO A 286 -31.43 29.58 3.60
C PRO A 286 -30.77 28.67 4.65
N ASN A 287 -31.54 27.78 5.30
CA ASN A 287 -31.06 26.86 6.34
C ASN A 287 -30.68 25.48 5.81
N ALA A 288 -30.61 25.28 4.50
CA ALA A 288 -30.26 23.99 3.91
C ALA A 288 -28.91 23.48 4.44
N GLU A 289 -28.89 22.23 4.91
CA GLU A 289 -27.66 21.51 5.29
C GLU A 289 -27.34 20.47 4.22
N VAL A 290 -26.09 20.40 3.79
CA VAL A 290 -25.62 19.42 2.80
C VAL A 290 -24.62 18.49 3.47
N GLU A 291 -24.73 17.20 3.18
CA GLU A 291 -23.79 16.18 3.64
C GLU A 291 -23.42 15.29 2.44
N ILE A 292 -22.15 15.29 2.04
CA ILE A 292 -21.68 14.40 0.99
C ILE A 292 -21.40 13.02 1.60
N VAL A 293 -22.15 12.02 1.14
CA VAL A 293 -22.04 10.62 1.62
C VAL A 293 -20.98 9.86 0.83
N SER A 294 -20.84 10.16 -0.45
CA SER A 294 -19.83 9.58 -1.35
C SER A 294 -19.62 10.47 -2.58
N PRO A 295 -18.60 10.24 -3.43
CA PRO A 295 -18.39 11.03 -4.65
C PRO A 295 -19.60 11.11 -5.60
N GLY A 296 -20.50 10.11 -5.55
CA GLY A 296 -21.72 10.06 -6.37
C GLY A 296 -23.02 10.24 -5.61
N LYS A 297 -22.99 10.55 -4.30
CA LYS A 297 -24.22 10.66 -3.48
C LYS A 297 -24.12 11.72 -2.38
N ALA A 298 -25.12 12.58 -2.28
CA ALA A 298 -25.27 13.59 -1.24
C ALA A 298 -26.64 13.48 -0.55
N ILE A 299 -26.70 13.88 0.72
CA ILE A 299 -27.93 14.11 1.47
C ILE A 299 -28.09 15.63 1.63
N VAL A 300 -29.27 16.14 1.28
CA VAL A 300 -29.59 17.56 1.47
C VAL A 300 -30.79 17.66 2.40
N ARG A 301 -30.61 18.33 3.54
CA ARG A 301 -31.65 18.57 4.54
C ARG A 301 -32.23 19.96 4.35
N ILE A 302 -33.55 20.05 4.15
CA ILE A 302 -34.29 21.29 3.86
C ILE A 302 -35.63 21.34 4.59
N ASP A 303 -36.22 22.50 4.79
CA ASP A 303 -37.50 22.65 5.48
C ASP A 303 -38.61 21.82 4.80
N LYS A 304 -39.42 21.15 5.63
CA LYS A 304 -40.48 20.24 5.18
C LYS A 304 -41.50 20.93 4.26
N SER A 305 -41.74 22.22 4.45
CA SER A 305 -42.64 23.01 3.61
C SER A 305 -42.10 23.23 2.19
N ILE A 306 -40.78 23.10 1.98
CA ILE A 306 -40.09 23.39 0.73
C ILE A 306 -39.86 22.12 -0.11
N LEU A 307 -39.81 20.94 0.54
CA LEU A 307 -39.62 19.63 -0.11
C LEU A 307 -40.47 19.42 -1.38
N PRO A 308 -41.81 19.66 -1.39
CA PRO A 308 -42.62 19.41 -2.59
C PRO A 308 -42.26 20.30 -3.78
N LYS A 309 -41.74 21.51 -3.51
CA LYS A 309 -41.34 22.50 -4.52
C LYS A 309 -40.03 22.10 -5.19
N ILE A 310 -39.11 21.50 -4.44
CA ILE A 310 -37.78 21.08 -4.92
C ILE A 310 -37.84 19.72 -5.63
N ILE A 311 -38.66 18.79 -5.15
CA ILE A 311 -38.92 17.53 -5.85
C ILE A 311 -39.56 17.84 -7.21
N GLY A 312 -40.49 18.80 -7.25
CA GLY A 312 -41.19 19.18 -8.48
C GLY A 312 -42.22 18.13 -8.93
N ARG A 313 -42.92 18.39 -10.03
CA ARG A 313 -43.92 17.44 -10.56
C ARG A 313 -43.20 16.16 -11.01
N LYS A 314 -43.53 15.02 -10.41
CA LYS A 314 -42.92 13.71 -10.70
C LYS A 314 -41.37 13.66 -10.54
N GLY A 315 -40.77 14.52 -9.72
CA GLY A 315 -39.30 14.51 -9.51
C GLY A 315 -38.50 15.27 -10.56
N GLU A 316 -39.14 15.95 -11.53
CA GLU A 316 -38.44 16.60 -12.65
C GLU A 316 -37.40 17.64 -12.22
N THR A 317 -37.68 18.38 -11.14
CA THR A 317 -36.78 19.45 -10.68
C THR A 317 -35.54 18.89 -9.99
N ILE A 318 -35.70 17.87 -9.13
CA ILE A 318 -34.56 17.24 -8.47
C ILE A 318 -33.71 16.44 -9.47
N ASN A 319 -34.33 15.70 -10.39
CA ASN A 319 -33.61 14.94 -11.42
C ASN A 319 -32.76 15.86 -12.32
N ARG A 320 -33.27 17.06 -12.63
CA ARG A 320 -32.49 18.06 -13.39
C ARG A 320 -31.28 18.55 -12.60
N ILE A 321 -31.45 18.83 -11.30
CA ILE A 321 -30.35 19.26 -10.42
C ILE A 321 -29.31 18.14 -10.29
N GLU A 322 -29.75 16.89 -10.13
CA GLU A 322 -28.88 15.71 -10.10
C GLU A 322 -28.10 15.54 -11.42
N HIS A 323 -28.75 15.72 -12.57
CA HIS A 323 -28.12 15.62 -13.90
C HIS A 323 -27.14 16.78 -14.18
N GLU A 324 -27.46 18.01 -13.75
CA GLU A 324 -26.57 19.17 -13.89
C GLU A 324 -25.31 19.03 -13.04
N LEU A 325 -25.44 18.45 -11.84
CA LEU A 325 -24.35 18.32 -10.87
C LEU A 325 -23.64 16.96 -10.92
N GLY A 326 -24.19 15.98 -11.64
CA GLY A 326 -23.61 14.64 -11.79
C GLY A 326 -23.61 13.81 -10.50
N ILE A 327 -24.51 14.10 -9.55
CA ILE A 327 -24.57 13.47 -8.22
C ILE A 327 -26.02 13.12 -7.86
N SER A 328 -26.23 11.97 -7.23
CA SER A 328 -27.55 11.61 -6.68
C SER A 328 -27.79 12.32 -5.34
N ILE A 329 -28.99 12.87 -5.16
CA ILE A 329 -29.35 13.74 -4.04
C ILE A 329 -30.53 13.14 -3.28
N ASP A 330 -30.28 12.68 -2.06
CA ASP A 330 -31.32 12.28 -1.11
C ASP A 330 -31.82 13.51 -0.35
N LEU A 331 -33.06 13.94 -0.64
CA LEU A 331 -33.70 15.03 0.08
C LEU A 331 -34.30 14.54 1.39
N MET A 332 -33.93 15.19 2.49
CA MET A 332 -34.47 14.96 3.82
C MET A 332 -35.05 16.25 4.39
N PRO A 333 -36.06 16.18 5.28
CA PRO A 333 -36.42 17.34 6.07
C PRO A 333 -35.26 17.76 6.98
N LEU A 334 -34.99 19.07 7.11
CA LEU A 334 -34.24 19.63 8.23
C LEU A 334 -34.81 19.05 9.51
N LYS A 335 -33.96 18.71 10.48
CA LYS A 335 -34.42 18.23 11.78
C LYS A 335 -35.18 19.35 12.50
N SER A 336 -36.46 19.52 12.16
CA SER A 336 -37.45 20.16 12.99
C SER A 336 -38.41 19.05 13.41
N LYS A 337 -38.19 18.56 14.63
CA LYS A 337 -39.20 18.11 15.60
C LYS A 337 -38.50 17.39 16.73
N GLU A 338 -38.81 17.79 17.95
CA GLU A 338 -38.45 17.03 19.13
C GLU A 338 -39.09 15.65 18.98
N TYR A 339 -38.25 14.66 18.68
CA TYR A 339 -38.68 13.28 18.72
C TYR A 339 -38.60 12.84 20.17
N LYS A 340 -39.75 12.52 20.76
CA LYS A 340 -39.76 11.91 22.08
C LYS A 340 -39.36 10.44 21.93
N GLU A 341 -38.24 10.07 22.55
CA GLU A 341 -37.85 8.67 22.66
C GLU A 341 -38.89 7.94 23.51
N VAL A 342 -39.42 6.85 22.97
CA VAL A 342 -40.46 6.05 23.61
C VAL A 342 -39.83 4.81 24.18
N GLU A 343 -39.89 4.67 25.50
CA GLU A 343 -39.52 3.43 26.16
C GLU A 343 -40.43 2.29 25.68
N TYR A 344 -39.83 1.13 25.48
CA TYR A 344 -40.53 -0.06 25.06
C TYR A 344 -40.03 -1.30 25.79
N LYS A 345 -40.86 -2.34 25.76
CA LYS A 345 -40.44 -3.72 26.05
C LYS A 345 -40.63 -4.54 24.79
N TYR A 346 -39.61 -5.27 24.38
CA TYR A 346 -39.76 -6.20 23.25
C TYR A 346 -40.12 -7.59 23.76
N ILE A 347 -40.95 -8.29 23.00
CA ILE A 347 -41.35 -9.67 23.23
C ILE A 347 -41.07 -10.43 21.95
N GLU A 348 -40.16 -11.41 22.05
CA GLU A 348 -39.86 -12.30 20.95
C GLU A 348 -40.75 -13.54 21.00
N LYS A 349 -41.39 -13.85 19.86
CA LYS A 349 -42.18 -15.07 19.66
C LYS A 349 -41.59 -15.89 18.51
N SER A 350 -42.08 -17.12 18.34
CA SER A 350 -41.60 -18.04 17.30
C SER A 350 -41.61 -17.45 15.89
N LYS A 351 -42.62 -16.64 15.53
CA LYS A 351 -42.75 -16.05 14.18
C LYS A 351 -42.63 -14.53 14.11
N THR A 352 -42.66 -13.83 15.26
CA THR A 352 -42.81 -12.37 15.30
C THR A 352 -41.99 -11.75 16.42
N ILE A 353 -41.60 -10.50 16.24
CA ILE A 353 -41.08 -9.63 17.30
C ILE A 353 -42.14 -8.53 17.53
N GLU A 354 -42.52 -8.34 18.79
CA GLU A 354 -43.48 -7.32 19.20
C GLU A 354 -42.78 -6.29 20.10
N PHE A 355 -42.88 -5.00 19.76
CA PHE A 355 -42.50 -3.89 20.64
C PHE A 355 -43.75 -3.35 21.32
N VAL A 356 -43.74 -3.33 22.65
CA VAL A 356 -44.82 -2.84 23.49
C VAL A 356 -44.44 -1.46 24.02
N VAL A 357 -45.22 -0.45 23.65
CA VAL A 357 -45.07 0.95 24.05
C VAL A 357 -46.27 1.40 24.90
N PRO A 358 -46.14 2.47 25.72
CA PRO A 358 -47.25 2.99 26.53
C PRO A 358 -48.51 3.27 25.69
N SER A 359 -49.68 2.91 26.21
CA SER A 359 -50.95 2.97 25.48
C SER A 359 -51.38 4.37 25.04
N GLN A 360 -50.82 5.43 25.65
CA GLN A 360 -51.03 6.83 25.27
C GLN A 360 -50.57 7.13 23.83
N TYR A 361 -49.72 6.29 23.25
CA TYR A 361 -49.21 6.43 21.88
C TYR A 361 -49.99 5.63 20.84
N SER A 362 -51.12 5.03 21.21
CA SER A 362 -51.93 4.20 20.31
C SER A 362 -52.42 5.00 19.11
N GLY A 363 -52.20 4.48 17.89
CA GLY A 363 -52.56 5.16 16.64
C GLY A 363 -51.56 6.18 16.13
N ALA A 364 -50.53 6.53 16.91
CA ALA A 364 -49.45 7.40 16.46
C ALA A 364 -48.52 6.68 15.46
N LYS A 365 -47.83 7.47 14.63
CA LYS A 365 -46.73 6.99 13.80
C LYS A 365 -45.43 7.07 14.61
N VAL A 366 -44.65 6.00 14.58
CA VAL A 366 -43.37 5.89 15.29
C VAL A 366 -42.28 5.50 14.29
N ASN A 367 -41.16 6.22 14.37
CA ASN A 367 -39.96 5.94 13.60
C ASN A 367 -39.09 4.95 14.37
N VAL A 368 -38.68 3.88 13.70
CA VAL A 368 -37.82 2.84 14.26
C VAL A 368 -36.40 3.05 13.75
N TYR A 369 -35.44 3.05 14.66
CA TYR A 369 -34.01 3.18 14.37
C TYR A 369 -33.26 1.98 14.94
N VAL A 370 -32.19 1.59 14.24
CA VAL A 370 -31.23 0.57 14.68
C VAL A 370 -29.84 1.23 14.70
N GLY A 371 -29.24 1.35 15.88
CA GLY A 371 -28.03 2.12 16.09
C GLY A 371 -28.21 3.58 15.68
N ARG A 372 -27.47 4.04 14.67
CA ARG A 372 -27.59 5.39 14.08
C ARG A 372 -28.42 5.44 12.79
N GLY A 373 -28.90 4.29 12.29
CA GLY A 373 -29.63 4.19 11.02
C GLY A 373 -31.15 4.18 11.21
N TYR A 374 -31.86 4.94 10.39
CA TYR A 374 -33.33 4.88 10.30
C TYR A 374 -33.75 3.59 9.58
N LEU A 375 -34.71 2.86 10.16
CA LEU A 375 -35.22 1.61 9.59
C LEU A 375 -36.55 1.82 8.87
N SER A 376 -37.59 2.30 9.58
CA SER A 376 -38.93 2.47 9.00
C SER A 376 -39.87 3.27 9.92
N THR A 377 -40.93 3.85 9.37
CA THR A 377 -42.06 4.43 10.12
C THR A 377 -43.20 3.43 10.16
N VAL A 378 -43.68 3.10 11.36
CA VAL A 378 -44.79 2.17 11.58
C VAL A 378 -45.88 2.81 12.42
N THR A 379 -47.12 2.32 12.30
CA THR A 379 -48.23 2.79 13.13
C THR A 379 -48.37 1.90 14.36
N ILE A 380 -48.50 2.52 15.52
CA ILE A 380 -48.73 1.81 16.79
C ILE A 380 -50.16 1.28 16.79
N GLY A 381 -50.32 -0.05 16.92
CA GLY A 381 -51.63 -0.67 16.98
C GLY A 381 -52.44 -0.19 18.19
N LYS A 382 -53.77 -0.38 18.15
CA LYS A 382 -54.70 0.08 19.21
C LYS A 382 -54.38 -0.42 20.63
N ASN A 383 -53.54 -1.46 20.74
CA ASN A 383 -53.14 -2.07 22.01
C ASN A 383 -51.73 -1.63 22.44
N GLY A 384 -51.17 -0.56 21.87
CA GLY A 384 -49.80 -0.11 22.13
C GLY A 384 -48.72 -1.05 21.61
N ARG A 385 -49.01 -1.85 20.57
CA ARG A 385 -48.08 -2.87 20.04
C ARG A 385 -47.69 -2.59 18.60
N ILE A 386 -46.42 -2.79 18.33
CA ILE A 386 -45.82 -2.76 17.00
C ILE A 386 -45.33 -4.17 16.70
N LYS A 387 -45.75 -4.77 15.59
CA LYS A 387 -45.49 -6.19 15.29
C LYS A 387 -44.71 -6.33 13.99
N PHE A 388 -43.57 -7.01 14.06
CA PHE A 388 -42.76 -7.37 12.91
C PHE A 388 -42.76 -8.90 12.72
N LEU A 389 -42.99 -9.37 11.50
CA LEU A 389 -42.84 -10.78 11.15
C LEU A 389 -41.35 -11.07 10.94
N LYS A 390 -40.79 -12.10 11.58
CA LYS A 390 -39.34 -12.39 11.50
C LYS A 390 -38.85 -12.70 10.09
N ASN A 391 -39.73 -13.18 9.22
CA ASN A 391 -39.42 -13.49 7.82
C ASN A 391 -39.57 -12.29 6.89
N SER A 392 -40.13 -11.16 7.35
CA SER A 392 -40.15 -9.93 6.55
C SER A 392 -38.75 -9.31 6.53
N GLU A 393 -38.48 -8.50 5.51
CA GLU A 393 -37.21 -7.77 5.37
C GLU A 393 -36.90 -6.93 6.63
N LEU A 394 -37.86 -6.14 7.10
CA LEU A 394 -37.76 -5.37 8.33
C LEU A 394 -37.56 -6.25 9.58
N GLY A 395 -38.25 -7.39 9.65
CA GLY A 395 -38.11 -8.32 10.77
C GLY A 395 -36.72 -8.95 10.84
N ARG A 396 -36.14 -9.35 9.69
CA ARG A 396 -34.78 -9.90 9.63
C ARG A 396 -33.72 -8.88 10.09
N MET A 397 -33.88 -7.62 9.70
CA MET A 397 -32.99 -6.53 10.12
C MET A 397 -33.07 -6.28 11.64
N ILE A 398 -34.28 -6.33 12.22
CA ILE A 398 -34.49 -6.17 13.67
C ILE A 398 -33.93 -7.36 14.46
N VAL A 399 -34.13 -8.60 13.99
CA VAL A 399 -33.57 -9.80 14.64
C VAL A 399 -32.05 -9.68 14.71
N ARG A 400 -31.41 -9.38 13.57
CA ARG A 400 -29.95 -9.24 13.47
C ARG A 400 -29.43 -8.16 14.42
N ALA A 401 -30.11 -7.02 14.48
CA ALA A 401 -29.76 -5.93 15.38
C ALA A 401 -29.79 -6.35 16.86
N LEU A 402 -30.82 -7.10 17.28
CA LEU A 402 -30.93 -7.60 18.65
C LEU A 402 -29.87 -8.65 18.98
N GLU A 403 -29.52 -9.52 18.03
CA GLU A 403 -28.46 -10.53 18.18
C GLU A 403 -27.06 -9.90 18.28
N GLU A 404 -26.81 -8.83 17.52
CA GLU A 404 -25.55 -8.07 17.51
C GLU A 404 -25.45 -7.08 18.69
N GLY A 405 -26.46 -7.02 19.56
CA GLY A 405 -26.50 -6.11 20.72
C GLY A 405 -26.65 -4.63 20.34
N SER A 406 -27.13 -4.35 19.13
CA SER A 406 -27.37 -2.98 18.65
C SER A 406 -28.59 -2.36 19.32
N ASP A 407 -28.48 -1.08 19.67
CA ASP A 407 -29.57 -0.34 20.31
C ASP A 407 -30.71 -0.08 19.30
N ILE A 408 -31.95 -0.41 19.69
CA ILE A 408 -33.14 -0.12 18.88
C ILE A 408 -33.87 1.03 19.55
N LYS A 409 -34.16 2.10 18.80
CA LYS A 409 -34.82 3.29 19.31
C LYS A 409 -36.13 3.56 18.60
N LEU A 410 -37.13 3.93 19.38
CA LEU A 410 -38.46 4.29 18.90
C LEU A 410 -38.71 5.77 19.17
N TYR A 411 -39.01 6.51 18.12
CA TYR A 411 -39.21 7.96 18.17
C TYR A 411 -40.59 8.33 17.64
N ILE A 412 -41.38 9.00 18.47
CA ILE A 412 -42.66 9.56 18.05
C ILE A 412 -42.48 11.04 17.75
N GLU A 413 -43.11 11.47 16.66
CA GLU A 413 -43.25 12.87 16.29
C GLU A 413 -44.31 13.48 17.21
N ASP A 414 -43.92 14.42 18.08
CA ASP A 414 -44.87 15.19 18.91
C ASP A 414 -45.81 16.06 18.06
#